data_AF-A0A2J0LJB6-F1
#
_entry.id   AF-A0A2J0LJB6-F1
#
_cell.length_a   1.000
_cell.length_b   1.000
_cell.length_c   1.000
_cell.angle_alpha   90.00
_cell.angle_beta   90.00
_cell.angle_gamma   90.00
#
_symmetry.space_group_name_H-M   'P 1'
#
loop_
_entity.id
_entity.type
_entity.pdbx_description
1 polymer ?
#
loop_
_entity_poly.entity_id
_entity_poly.type
_entity_poly.pdbx_seq_one_letter_code
_entity_poly.pdbx_strand_id
1 'polypeptide(L)'
;MVYAWQDKLEKLDNFRWKIPQSYKPGMKVPGLIYASEKLLTGIINDKAPEQVANVAFLPGIVKYSLAMPDIHWGYGFSIGGVAATDPENGGVIAPGGIGYDICCGVRLVRSDLTLDELKPRLETLVNALFNNIPSGVGSSGDIKASAKEEEEIFLKGAAWAVKKGYGVKEDLDFTEDRGSIEGADPSGVSKRAYERGRDQSGTLGSGNHFLEVQVIDEIYDEEKADIFSLFKGQITMMIHSGSRGLGYQICDDYVKGMISCLDKYNINVPDRQLACAPLNSPEGKSYLRAMKCATNYAWTNRQCLMHLARNVFEKVFNKS
;
A
#
# COMPACT_ATOMS: atom_id res chain seq x y z
N MET A 1 26.19 -12.64 12.91
CA MET A 1 25.88 -13.99 12.39
C MET A 1 24.69 -14.54 13.19
N VAL A 2 23.82 -15.33 12.56
CA VAL A 2 22.59 -15.95 13.09
C VAL A 2 21.28 -15.11 12.96
N TYR A 3 20.84 -14.87 11.71
CA TYR A 3 19.45 -14.46 11.41
C TYR A 3 18.84 -15.21 10.22
N ALA A 4 19.43 -16.31 9.76
CA ALA A 4 18.87 -17.12 8.68
C ALA A 4 17.77 -18.06 9.21
N TRP A 5 16.76 -18.34 8.38
CA TRP A 5 15.83 -19.44 8.56
C TRP A 5 16.59 -20.77 8.58
N GLN A 6 16.41 -21.57 9.64
CA GLN A 6 17.17 -22.80 9.86
C GLN A 6 16.37 -24.09 9.62
N ASP A 7 15.05 -23.96 9.45
CA ASP A 7 14.14 -25.09 9.33
C ASP A 7 13.90 -25.50 7.87
N LYS A 8 13.31 -26.68 7.67
CA LYS A 8 13.04 -27.17 6.31
C LYS A 8 11.70 -26.62 5.81
N LEU A 9 11.73 -26.02 4.62
CA LEU A 9 10.54 -25.75 3.83
C LEU A 9 10.20 -26.97 2.98
N GLU A 10 8.95 -27.40 2.99
CA GLU A 10 8.49 -28.51 2.15
C GLU A 10 8.23 -28.01 0.73
N LYS A 11 9.03 -28.44 -0.24
CA LYS A 11 8.81 -28.13 -1.66
C LYS A 11 7.52 -28.80 -2.14
N LEU A 12 6.57 -28.01 -2.63
CA LEU A 12 5.35 -28.53 -3.26
C LEU A 12 5.50 -28.64 -4.78
N ASP A 13 6.10 -27.61 -5.40
CA ASP A 13 6.48 -27.59 -6.82
C ASP A 13 7.61 -26.58 -7.07
N ASN A 14 7.80 -26.16 -8.32
CA ASN A 14 8.86 -25.24 -8.73
C ASN A 14 8.75 -23.81 -8.15
N PHE A 15 7.56 -23.43 -7.67
CA PHE A 15 7.30 -22.07 -7.22
C PHE A 15 6.64 -22.00 -5.84
N ARG A 16 6.36 -23.14 -5.19
CA ARG A 16 5.62 -23.18 -3.92
C ARG A 16 6.34 -23.98 -2.84
N TRP A 17 6.49 -23.36 -1.67
CA TRP A 17 7.19 -23.88 -0.50
C TRP A 17 6.30 -23.78 0.73
N LYS A 18 6.02 -24.90 1.38
CA LYS A 18 5.09 -24.98 2.50
C LYS A 18 5.86 -25.00 3.83
N ILE A 19 5.39 -24.20 4.78
CA ILE A 19 5.72 -24.34 6.20
C ILE A 19 4.61 -25.22 6.81
N PRO A 20 4.91 -26.47 7.23
CA PRO A 20 3.89 -27.35 7.75
C PRO A 20 3.26 -26.75 9.02
N GLN A 21 1.97 -26.98 9.23
CA GLN A 21 1.28 -26.51 10.43
C GLN A 21 1.90 -27.08 11.73
N SER A 22 2.52 -28.25 11.66
CA SER A 22 3.24 -28.86 12.77
C SER A 22 4.56 -28.17 13.12
N TYR A 23 5.01 -27.18 12.32
CA TYR A 23 6.25 -26.45 12.54
C TYR A 23 6.29 -25.81 13.94
N LYS A 24 5.20 -25.16 14.34
CA LYS A 24 5.05 -24.60 15.69
C LYS A 24 3.72 -24.99 16.31
N PRO A 25 3.71 -25.55 17.54
CA PRO A 25 2.47 -25.78 18.27
C PRO A 25 1.65 -24.49 18.40
N GLY A 26 0.39 -24.54 17.98
CA GLY A 26 -0.53 -23.39 18.01
C GLY A 26 -0.80 -22.74 16.64
N MET A 27 -0.04 -23.08 15.59
CA MET A 27 -0.41 -22.71 14.23
C MET A 27 -1.79 -23.29 13.88
N LYS A 28 -2.70 -22.44 13.38
CA LYS A 28 -4.07 -22.81 12.99
C LYS A 28 -4.14 -23.31 11.54
N VAL A 29 -3.21 -22.85 10.71
CA VAL A 29 -3.07 -23.20 9.28
C VAL A 29 -1.59 -23.36 8.92
N PRO A 30 -1.24 -24.04 7.82
CA PRO A 30 0.12 -24.00 7.27
C PRO A 30 0.50 -22.63 6.69
N GLY A 31 1.80 -22.39 6.54
CA GLY A 31 2.34 -21.28 5.75
C GLY A 31 2.64 -21.70 4.31
N LEU A 32 2.57 -20.77 3.36
CA LEU A 32 2.89 -21.02 1.95
C LEU A 32 3.63 -19.82 1.34
N ILE A 33 4.86 -20.07 0.90
CA ILE A 33 5.73 -19.09 0.27
C ILE A 33 5.80 -19.37 -1.23
N TYR A 34 5.52 -18.36 -2.04
CA TYR A 34 5.70 -18.40 -3.48
C TYR A 34 7.09 -17.90 -3.83
N ALA A 35 7.96 -18.75 -4.37
CA ALA A 35 9.31 -18.36 -4.76
C ALA A 35 9.92 -19.38 -5.74
N SER A 36 10.67 -18.91 -6.72
CA SER A 36 11.58 -19.80 -7.47
C SER A 36 12.72 -20.26 -6.56
N GLU A 37 13.42 -21.34 -6.93
CA GLU A 37 14.60 -21.80 -6.19
C GLU A 37 15.67 -20.71 -6.05
N LYS A 38 15.85 -19.89 -7.10
CA LYS A 38 16.79 -18.75 -7.08
C LYS A 38 16.42 -17.74 -5.99
N LEU A 39 15.16 -17.33 -5.92
CA LEU A 39 14.69 -16.38 -4.91
C LEU A 39 14.75 -16.97 -3.50
N LEU A 40 14.46 -18.27 -3.37
CA LEU A 40 14.45 -18.95 -2.09
C LEU A 40 15.79 -18.82 -1.35
N THR A 41 16.91 -18.87 -2.07
CA THR A 41 18.25 -18.70 -1.47
C THR A 41 18.42 -17.38 -0.72
N GLY A 42 17.79 -16.30 -1.19
CA GLY A 42 17.78 -15.01 -0.50
C GLY A 42 16.79 -14.99 0.66
N ILE A 43 15.60 -15.54 0.46
CA ILE A 43 14.51 -15.57 1.44
C ILE A 43 14.93 -16.30 2.72
N ILE A 44 15.63 -17.44 2.61
CA ILE A 44 16.07 -18.22 3.78
C ILE A 44 17.19 -17.54 4.56
N ASN A 45 17.86 -16.53 3.99
CA ASN A 45 18.87 -15.75 4.73
C ASN A 45 18.24 -14.67 5.62
N ASP A 46 16.93 -14.44 5.47
CA ASP A 46 16.11 -13.58 6.33
C ASP A 46 15.26 -14.44 7.29
N LYS A 47 14.68 -13.82 8.32
CA LYS A 47 13.68 -14.40 9.21
C LYS A 47 12.25 -14.19 8.73
N ALA A 48 12.02 -13.61 7.55
CA ALA A 48 10.65 -13.39 7.05
C ALA A 48 9.77 -14.67 7.03
N PRO A 49 10.29 -15.88 6.71
CA PRO A 49 9.50 -17.11 6.82
C PRO A 49 8.95 -17.39 8.25
N GLU A 50 9.63 -16.91 9.28
CA GLU A 50 9.16 -16.98 10.66
C GLU A 50 7.91 -16.12 10.88
N GLN A 51 7.83 -14.95 10.25
CA GLN A 51 6.63 -14.11 10.29
C GLN A 51 5.46 -14.78 9.58
N VAL A 52 5.71 -15.50 8.48
CA VAL A 52 4.67 -16.32 7.83
C VAL A 52 4.13 -17.38 8.79
N ALA A 53 5.01 -18.07 9.53
CA ALA A 53 4.60 -19.03 10.55
C ALA A 53 3.83 -18.36 11.71
N ASN A 54 4.27 -17.18 12.16
CA ASN A 54 3.64 -16.45 13.26
C ASN A 54 2.22 -15.98 12.89
N VAL A 55 2.03 -15.45 11.68
CA VAL A 55 0.71 -15.03 11.17
C VAL A 55 -0.28 -16.20 11.14
N ALA A 56 0.20 -17.44 10.98
CA ALA A 56 -0.65 -18.63 11.02
C ALA A 56 -1.29 -18.91 12.39
N PHE A 57 -0.95 -18.17 13.45
CA PHE A 57 -1.59 -18.24 14.76
C PHE A 57 -2.86 -17.38 14.86
N LEU A 58 -3.10 -16.48 13.91
CA LEU A 58 -4.20 -15.51 14.00
C LEU A 58 -5.58 -16.19 14.04
N PRO A 59 -6.47 -15.81 14.98
CA PRO A 59 -7.83 -16.33 15.02
C PRO A 59 -8.58 -16.08 13.72
N GLY A 60 -9.39 -17.07 13.31
CA GLY A 60 -10.16 -17.05 12.07
C GLY A 60 -9.35 -17.08 10.78
N ILE A 61 -8.01 -17.26 10.81
CA ILE A 61 -7.21 -17.33 9.58
C ILE A 61 -7.66 -18.49 8.66
N VAL A 62 -7.73 -18.21 7.36
CA VAL A 62 -8.32 -19.09 6.34
C VAL A 62 -7.23 -19.71 5.46
N LYS A 63 -7.24 -21.04 5.35
CA LYS A 63 -6.41 -21.88 4.47
C LYS A 63 -4.89 -21.82 4.72
N TYR A 64 -4.26 -20.66 4.55
CA TYR A 64 -2.82 -20.48 4.64
C TYR A 64 -2.45 -19.07 5.12
N SER A 65 -1.29 -18.96 5.78
CA SER A 65 -0.54 -17.70 5.83
C SER A 65 0.36 -17.64 4.58
N LEU A 66 0.15 -16.67 3.71
CA LEU A 66 0.81 -16.60 2.41
C LEU A 66 1.96 -15.58 2.43
N ALA A 67 2.98 -15.84 1.63
CA ALA A 67 3.99 -14.83 1.28
C ALA A 67 4.35 -14.88 -0.21
N MET A 68 4.48 -13.70 -0.78
CA MET A 68 4.80 -13.46 -2.19
C MET A 68 6.31 -13.58 -2.46
N PRO A 69 6.75 -13.63 -3.73
CA PRO A 69 8.15 -13.84 -4.09
C PRO A 69 9.14 -12.77 -3.62
N ASP A 70 8.64 -11.59 -3.28
CA ASP A 70 9.37 -10.45 -2.75
C ASP A 70 9.37 -10.37 -1.21
N ILE A 71 9.00 -11.47 -0.54
CA ILE A 71 8.97 -11.57 0.93
C ILE A 71 10.26 -11.10 1.60
N HIS A 72 10.13 -10.25 2.60
CA HIS A 72 11.20 -9.85 3.51
C HIS A 72 10.65 -9.39 4.86
N TRP A 73 11.54 -9.23 5.83
CA TRP A 73 11.21 -8.90 7.22
C TRP A 73 10.37 -7.62 7.34
N GLY A 74 9.22 -7.74 7.98
CA GLY A 74 8.30 -6.64 8.26
C GLY A 74 8.04 -6.46 9.77
N TYR A 75 6.87 -5.89 10.11
CA TYR A 75 6.42 -5.67 11.49
C TYR A 75 5.28 -6.63 11.81
N GLY A 76 5.58 -7.71 12.56
CA GLY A 76 4.64 -8.80 12.83
C GLY A 76 4.37 -9.68 11.61
N PHE A 77 3.83 -9.09 10.55
CA PHE A 77 3.71 -9.70 9.22
C PHE A 77 5.00 -9.44 8.42
N SER A 78 5.35 -10.36 7.54
CA SER A 78 6.35 -10.10 6.50
C SER A 78 5.79 -9.13 5.46
N ILE A 79 6.65 -8.27 4.90
CA ILE A 79 6.30 -7.56 3.66
C ILE A 79 6.14 -8.61 2.55
N GLY A 80 5.19 -8.39 1.64
CA GLY A 80 4.74 -9.42 0.69
C GLY A 80 3.86 -10.50 1.32
N GLY A 81 3.45 -10.35 2.58
CA GLY A 81 2.53 -11.27 3.26
C GLY A 81 1.07 -11.08 2.85
N VAL A 82 0.29 -12.16 2.82
CA VAL A 82 -1.17 -12.12 2.66
C VAL A 82 -1.82 -13.10 3.64
N ALA A 83 -2.81 -12.63 4.38
CA ALA A 83 -3.65 -13.48 5.22
C ALA A 83 -5.11 -13.05 5.12
N ALA A 84 -6.01 -14.02 5.00
CA ALA A 84 -7.44 -13.80 5.12
C ALA A 84 -7.91 -14.35 6.46
N THR A 85 -8.72 -13.57 7.18
CA THR A 85 -9.36 -14.00 8.44
C THR A 85 -10.86 -13.86 8.32
N ASP A 86 -11.61 -14.88 8.73
CA ASP A 86 -13.06 -14.91 8.63
C ASP A 86 -13.73 -14.21 9.83
N PRO A 87 -14.39 -13.04 9.64
CA PRO A 87 -14.99 -12.28 10.73
C PRO A 87 -16.08 -13.03 11.50
N GLU A 88 -16.80 -13.93 10.82
CA GLU A 88 -17.89 -14.72 11.42
C GLU A 88 -17.33 -15.87 12.27
N ASN A 89 -16.10 -16.29 11.99
CA ASN A 89 -15.39 -17.34 12.72
C ASN A 89 -14.26 -16.77 13.61
N GLY A 90 -14.49 -15.60 14.21
CA GLY A 90 -13.57 -14.98 15.16
C GLY A 90 -12.33 -14.35 14.52
N GLY A 91 -12.42 -14.01 13.23
CA GLY A 91 -11.37 -13.34 12.47
C GLY A 91 -10.97 -12.00 13.06
N VAL A 92 -9.68 -11.70 12.97
CA VAL A 92 -9.05 -10.53 13.56
C VAL A 92 -8.56 -9.57 12.51
N ILE A 93 -8.46 -8.29 12.87
CA ILE A 93 -7.75 -7.29 12.09
C ILE A 93 -6.48 -6.89 12.84
N ALA A 94 -5.35 -6.90 12.14
CA ALA A 94 -4.03 -6.63 12.69
C ALA A 94 -3.39 -5.47 11.90
N PRO A 95 -3.18 -4.28 12.48
CA PRO A 95 -2.62 -3.16 11.74
C PRO A 95 -1.26 -3.44 11.11
N GLY A 96 -0.42 -4.26 11.76
CA GLY A 96 0.86 -4.72 11.21
C GLY A 96 0.73 -5.54 9.92
N GLY A 97 -0.41 -6.20 9.69
CA GLY A 97 -0.70 -6.93 8.46
C GLY A 97 -1.18 -6.07 7.30
N ILE A 98 -1.60 -4.82 7.58
CA ILE A 98 -1.89 -3.82 6.56
C ILE A 98 -0.64 -2.98 6.27
N GLY A 99 0.14 -2.68 7.32
CA GLY A 99 1.35 -1.87 7.25
C GLY A 99 1.16 -0.44 7.72
N TYR A 100 2.28 0.25 7.96
CA TYR A 100 2.27 1.63 8.49
C TYR A 100 1.84 2.65 7.45
N ASP A 101 2.37 2.59 6.22
CA ASP A 101 1.90 3.45 5.14
C ASP A 101 0.64 2.86 4.50
N ILE A 102 -0.49 3.03 5.18
CA ILE A 102 -1.79 2.49 4.77
C ILE A 102 -2.10 2.96 3.33
N CYS A 103 -2.40 2.01 2.45
CA CYS A 103 -2.64 2.26 1.03
C CYS A 103 -1.46 2.96 0.33
N CYS A 104 -0.22 2.70 0.75
CA CYS A 104 0.92 2.86 -0.16
C CYS A 104 0.65 2.04 -1.42
N GLY A 105 0.77 2.69 -2.58
CA GLY A 105 0.32 2.08 -3.82
C GLY A 105 0.75 2.85 -5.04
N VAL A 106 0.48 2.24 -6.19
CA VAL A 106 0.97 2.71 -7.48
C VAL A 106 -0.19 3.21 -8.32
N ARG A 107 0.05 4.30 -9.04
CA ARG A 107 -0.77 4.73 -10.16
C ARG A 107 0.08 4.80 -11.42
N LEU A 108 -0.36 4.15 -12.49
CA LEU A 108 0.23 4.25 -13.80
C LEU A 108 -0.62 5.19 -14.67
N VAL A 109 0.02 6.16 -15.29
CA VAL A 109 -0.60 7.13 -16.20
C VAL A 109 0.03 6.94 -17.56
N ARG A 110 -0.79 6.67 -18.58
CA ARG A 110 -0.30 6.57 -19.96
C ARG A 110 -0.40 7.91 -20.67
N SER A 111 0.47 8.12 -21.66
CA SER A 111 0.38 9.23 -22.60
C SER A 111 0.38 8.70 -24.02
N ASP A 112 0.08 9.58 -24.98
CA ASP A 112 0.26 9.28 -26.41
C ASP A 112 1.65 9.67 -26.91
N LEU A 113 2.55 10.09 -26.01
CA LEU A 113 3.92 10.47 -26.34
C LEU A 113 4.78 9.23 -26.60
N THR A 114 5.71 9.39 -27.54
CA THR A 114 6.75 8.42 -27.85
C THR A 114 8.09 8.81 -27.26
N LEU A 115 9.00 7.83 -27.15
CA LEU A 115 10.37 8.07 -26.70
C LEU A 115 11.10 9.14 -27.53
N ASP A 116 10.87 9.19 -28.84
CA ASP A 116 11.53 10.17 -29.71
C ASP A 116 10.99 11.60 -29.51
N GLU A 117 9.72 11.74 -29.09
CA GLU A 117 9.17 13.04 -28.67
C GLU A 117 9.69 13.47 -27.29
N LEU A 118 9.93 12.52 -26.38
CA LEU A 118 10.43 12.79 -25.03
C LEU A 118 11.92 13.16 -25.02
N LYS A 119 12.77 12.45 -25.77
CA LYS A 119 14.25 12.59 -25.73
C LYS A 119 14.73 14.05 -25.80
N PRO A 120 14.24 14.92 -26.71
CA PRO A 120 14.70 16.31 -26.80
C PRO A 120 14.32 17.18 -25.60
N ARG A 121 13.33 16.75 -24.80
CA ARG A 121 12.76 17.52 -23.67
C ARG A 121 12.96 16.83 -22.32
N LEU A 122 13.66 15.70 -22.26
CA LEU A 122 13.77 14.87 -21.07
C LEU A 122 14.31 15.66 -19.87
N GLU A 123 15.44 16.35 -20.04
CA GLU A 123 16.04 17.15 -18.96
C GLU A 123 15.10 18.26 -18.49
N THR A 124 14.44 18.95 -19.42
CA THR A 124 13.45 19.99 -19.10
C THR A 124 12.27 19.41 -18.32
N LEU A 125 11.76 18.24 -18.75
CA LEU A 125 10.65 17.56 -18.09
C LEU A 125 11.03 17.14 -16.67
N VAL A 126 12.17 16.48 -16.49
CA VAL A 126 12.61 16.00 -15.17
C VAL A 126 12.82 17.18 -14.22
N ASN A 127 13.50 18.24 -14.67
CA ASN A 127 13.69 19.44 -13.86
C ASN A 127 12.36 20.13 -13.51
N ALA A 128 11.43 20.20 -14.46
CA ALA A 128 10.11 20.78 -14.22
C ALA A 128 9.29 19.92 -13.24
N LEU A 129 9.31 18.59 -13.37
CA LEU A 129 8.65 17.68 -12.43
C LEU A 129 9.24 17.83 -11.03
N PHE A 130 10.56 17.84 -10.89
CA PHE A 130 11.23 18.01 -9.60
C PHE A 130 10.85 19.33 -8.92
N ASN A 131 10.76 20.42 -9.68
CA ASN A 131 10.40 21.74 -9.16
C ASN A 131 8.91 21.90 -8.80
N ASN A 132 8.02 21.14 -9.42
CA ASN A 132 6.56 21.30 -9.26
C ASN A 132 5.91 20.16 -8.45
N ILE A 133 6.64 19.08 -8.15
CA ILE A 133 6.14 17.95 -7.37
C ILE A 133 6.86 17.92 -6.01
N PRO A 134 6.20 18.35 -4.92
CA PRO A 134 6.79 18.37 -3.60
C PRO A 134 7.20 16.95 -3.15
N SER A 135 8.46 16.80 -2.76
CA SER A 135 9.04 15.56 -2.26
C SER A 135 9.88 15.81 -1.00
N GLY A 136 10.15 14.77 -0.22
CA GLY A 136 10.91 14.86 1.04
C GLY A 136 10.08 14.74 2.31
N VAL A 137 10.77 14.53 3.44
CA VAL A 137 10.16 14.40 4.77
C VAL A 137 9.68 15.77 5.24
N GLY A 138 8.40 15.90 5.56
CA GLY A 138 7.82 17.14 6.08
C GLY A 138 7.52 18.20 5.02
N SER A 139 7.73 17.89 3.74
CA SER A 139 7.34 18.77 2.63
C SER A 139 5.83 18.96 2.59
N SER A 140 5.40 20.18 2.27
CA SER A 140 3.99 20.53 2.08
C SER A 140 3.74 20.88 0.62
N GLY A 141 2.53 20.60 0.13
CA GLY A 141 2.14 20.91 -1.25
C GLY A 141 1.35 22.20 -1.42
N ASP A 142 1.22 22.64 -2.67
CA ASP A 142 0.41 23.80 -3.07
C ASP A 142 -1.09 23.55 -2.91
N ILE A 143 -1.50 22.27 -2.88
CA ILE A 143 -2.89 21.87 -2.66
C ILE A 143 -3.16 21.91 -1.15
N LYS A 144 -3.89 22.95 -0.73
CA LYS A 144 -4.33 23.15 0.64
C LYS A 144 -5.79 22.73 0.79
N ALA A 145 -6.09 22.06 1.90
CA ALA A 145 -7.44 21.71 2.32
C ALA A 145 -7.71 22.35 3.68
N SER A 146 -8.85 23.01 3.82
CA SER A 146 -9.37 23.42 5.13
C SER A 146 -9.72 22.19 5.98
N ALA A 147 -9.85 22.36 7.30
CA ALA A 147 -10.23 21.26 8.19
C ALA A 147 -11.54 20.55 7.77
N LYS A 148 -12.51 21.32 7.25
CA LYS A 148 -13.76 20.75 6.71
C LYS A 148 -13.52 19.92 5.44
N GLU A 149 -12.59 20.35 4.60
CA GLU A 149 -12.23 19.62 3.39
C GLU A 149 -11.40 18.37 3.70
N GLU A 150 -10.58 18.38 4.77
CA GLU A 150 -9.89 17.17 5.24
C GLU A 150 -10.89 16.06 5.63
N GLU A 151 -11.98 16.42 6.32
CA GLU A 151 -13.06 15.46 6.58
C GLU A 151 -13.72 14.96 5.29
N GLU A 152 -13.95 15.84 4.31
CA GLU A 152 -14.47 15.42 3.00
C GLU A 152 -13.49 14.47 2.28
N ILE A 153 -12.18 14.70 2.37
CA ILE A 153 -11.14 13.82 1.81
C ILE A 153 -11.26 12.42 2.41
N PHE A 154 -11.42 12.31 3.72
CA PHE A 154 -11.57 10.99 4.37
C PHE A 154 -12.82 10.24 3.93
N LEU A 155 -13.89 10.95 3.59
CA LEU A 155 -15.17 10.34 3.22
C LEU A 155 -15.33 10.12 1.72
N LYS A 156 -14.64 10.89 0.88
CA LYS A 156 -14.84 10.93 -0.58
C LYS A 156 -13.61 10.51 -1.38
N GLY A 157 -12.45 10.41 -0.75
CA GLY A 157 -11.20 10.04 -1.41
C GLY A 157 -10.93 10.87 -2.67
N ALA A 158 -10.45 10.23 -3.73
CA ALA A 158 -10.10 10.89 -4.99
C ALA A 158 -11.26 11.68 -5.62
N ALA A 159 -12.52 11.35 -5.32
CA ALA A 159 -13.67 12.10 -5.83
C ALA A 159 -13.71 13.54 -5.28
N TRP A 160 -13.17 13.80 -4.09
CA TRP A 160 -12.99 15.16 -3.59
C TRP A 160 -12.01 15.93 -4.49
N ALA A 161 -10.88 15.31 -4.83
CA ALA A 161 -9.84 15.95 -5.65
C ALA A 161 -10.37 16.28 -7.05
N VAL A 162 -11.07 15.34 -7.69
CA VAL A 162 -11.71 15.57 -9.00
C VAL A 162 -12.76 16.69 -8.94
N LYS A 163 -13.60 16.72 -7.89
CA LYS A 163 -14.58 17.80 -7.69
C LYS A 163 -13.92 19.17 -7.53
N LYS A 164 -12.69 19.23 -7.02
CA LYS A 164 -11.88 20.44 -6.90
C LYS A 164 -11.11 20.82 -8.17
N GLY A 165 -11.23 20.03 -9.23
CA GLY A 165 -10.54 20.26 -10.50
C GLY A 165 -9.18 19.58 -10.61
N TYR A 166 -8.80 18.74 -9.64
CA TYR A 166 -7.54 17.99 -9.67
C TYR A 166 -7.72 16.69 -10.45
N GLY A 167 -7.74 16.80 -11.78
CA GLY A 167 -7.95 15.70 -12.72
C GLY A 167 -9.33 15.72 -13.36
N VAL A 168 -9.74 14.59 -13.93
CA VAL A 168 -11.00 14.42 -14.66
C VAL A 168 -11.87 13.33 -14.05
N LYS A 169 -13.14 13.26 -14.46
CA LYS A 169 -14.12 12.34 -13.86
C LYS A 169 -13.76 10.87 -14.11
N GLU A 170 -13.23 10.61 -15.30
CA GLU A 170 -12.87 9.30 -15.81
C GLU A 170 -11.70 8.69 -15.00
N ASP A 171 -10.86 9.52 -14.35
CA ASP A 171 -9.77 9.04 -13.48
C ASP A 171 -10.28 8.11 -12.37
N LEU A 172 -11.51 8.35 -11.90
CA LEU A 172 -12.15 7.54 -10.88
C LEU A 172 -12.51 6.15 -11.42
N ASP A 173 -12.88 6.01 -12.69
CA ASP A 173 -13.25 4.71 -13.28
C ASP A 173 -12.04 3.76 -13.38
N PHE A 174 -10.82 4.31 -13.46
CA PHE A 174 -9.57 3.56 -13.55
C PHE A 174 -8.79 3.51 -12.22
N THR A 175 -9.46 3.79 -11.10
CA THR A 175 -8.88 3.67 -9.76
C THR A 175 -9.62 2.57 -8.99
N GLU A 176 -8.88 1.72 -8.28
CA GLU A 176 -9.45 0.73 -7.35
C GLU A 176 -10.47 1.39 -6.40
N ASP A 177 -11.61 0.72 -6.17
CA ASP A 177 -12.76 1.25 -5.43
C ASP A 177 -13.22 2.65 -5.88
N ARG A 178 -13.00 2.99 -7.15
CA ARG A 178 -13.21 4.32 -7.72
C ARG A 178 -12.52 5.45 -6.94
N GLY A 179 -11.43 5.10 -6.26
CA GLY A 179 -10.64 5.98 -5.41
C GLY A 179 -11.30 6.39 -4.09
N SER A 180 -12.34 5.67 -3.64
CA SER A 180 -13.00 5.92 -2.36
C SER A 180 -13.68 4.67 -1.80
N ILE A 181 -13.20 4.18 -0.66
CA ILE A 181 -13.83 3.07 0.07
C ILE A 181 -14.89 3.60 1.03
N GLU A 182 -16.04 2.94 1.05
CA GLU A 182 -17.18 3.31 1.91
C GLU A 182 -16.97 2.92 3.38
N GLY A 183 -17.62 3.65 4.29
CA GLY A 183 -17.59 3.37 5.73
C GLY A 183 -16.35 3.89 6.44
N ALA A 184 -15.62 4.82 5.83
CA ALA A 184 -14.65 5.66 6.52
C ALA A 184 -15.38 6.51 7.59
N ASP A 185 -14.77 6.62 8.78
CA ASP A 185 -15.31 7.40 9.90
C ASP A 185 -14.15 8.13 10.60
N PRO A 186 -14.08 9.47 10.48
CA PRO A 186 -12.99 10.25 11.05
C PRO A 186 -12.94 10.24 12.58
N SER A 187 -13.98 9.76 13.28
CA SER A 187 -14.00 9.71 14.75
C SER A 187 -12.92 8.80 15.36
N GLY A 188 -12.43 7.82 14.59
CA GLY A 188 -11.32 6.95 14.97
C GLY A 188 -9.93 7.53 14.66
N VAL A 189 -9.85 8.67 13.99
CA VAL A 189 -8.57 9.29 13.60
C VAL A 189 -8.10 10.24 14.70
N SER A 190 -6.92 9.98 15.25
CA SER A 190 -6.37 10.81 16.33
C SER A 190 -6.02 12.22 15.85
N LYS A 191 -6.08 13.20 16.75
CA LYS A 191 -5.64 14.57 16.46
C LYS A 191 -4.21 14.61 15.91
N ARG A 192 -3.33 13.75 16.42
CA ARG A 192 -1.94 13.64 15.96
C ARG A 192 -1.88 13.13 14.52
N ALA A 193 -2.73 12.17 14.13
CA ALA A 193 -2.79 11.70 12.76
C ALA A 193 -3.24 12.80 11.80
N TYR A 194 -4.25 13.59 12.17
CA TYR A 194 -4.64 14.80 11.43
C TYR A 194 -3.47 15.77 11.27
N GLU A 195 -2.81 16.15 12.37
CA GLU A 195 -1.69 17.11 12.34
C GLU A 195 -0.53 16.62 11.46
N ARG A 196 -0.28 15.31 11.42
CA ARG A 196 0.77 14.72 10.58
C ARG A 196 0.37 14.57 9.11
N GLY A 197 -0.91 14.45 8.81
CA GLY A 197 -1.44 14.37 7.45
C GLY A 197 -1.68 15.74 6.81
N ARG A 198 -1.93 16.76 7.62
CA ARG A 198 -2.24 18.12 7.17
C ARG A 198 -1.21 18.63 6.17
N ASP A 199 -1.70 19.27 5.11
CA ASP A 199 -0.90 19.89 4.04
C ASP A 199 0.04 18.95 3.28
N GLN A 200 -0.14 17.62 3.39
CA GLN A 200 0.65 16.62 2.67
C GLN A 200 -0.06 16.04 1.44
N SER A 201 -1.26 16.53 1.11
CA SER A 201 -1.96 16.12 -0.12
C SER A 201 -1.24 16.70 -1.34
N GLY A 202 -0.98 15.87 -2.35
CA GLY A 202 -0.16 16.24 -3.50
C GLY A 202 1.34 16.21 -3.22
N THR A 203 1.81 15.39 -2.26
CA THR A 203 3.24 15.24 -1.97
C THR A 203 3.69 13.79 -2.10
N LEU A 204 4.89 13.57 -2.65
CA LEU A 204 5.44 12.23 -2.84
C LEU A 204 5.82 11.59 -1.51
N GLY A 205 6.57 12.33 -0.70
CA GLY A 205 7.19 11.82 0.50
C GLY A 205 8.63 11.37 0.35
N SER A 206 8.98 10.32 1.09
CA SER A 206 10.32 9.76 1.21
C SER A 206 10.26 8.22 1.21
N GLY A 207 11.41 7.56 1.36
CA GLY A 207 11.48 6.10 1.32
C GLY A 207 11.49 5.61 -0.12
N ASN A 208 10.67 4.60 -0.42
CA ASN A 208 10.52 4.03 -1.76
C ASN A 208 9.52 4.78 -2.65
N HIS A 209 9.05 5.97 -2.22
CA HIS A 209 8.11 6.79 -2.98
C HIS A 209 8.81 7.57 -4.10
N PHE A 210 8.19 7.58 -5.27
CA PHE A 210 8.75 8.23 -6.46
C PHE A 210 7.66 8.64 -7.45
N LEU A 211 8.04 9.54 -8.35
CA LEU A 211 7.36 9.74 -9.63
C LEU A 211 8.41 9.46 -10.71
N GLU A 212 8.12 8.52 -11.60
CA GLU A 212 9.05 8.08 -12.63
C GLU A 212 8.41 8.19 -14.00
N VAL A 213 9.15 8.77 -14.95
CA VAL A 213 8.78 8.78 -16.37
C VAL A 213 9.42 7.56 -17.02
N GLN A 214 8.61 6.68 -17.58
CA GLN A 214 9.00 5.36 -18.04
C GLN A 214 8.69 5.19 -19.54
N VAL A 215 9.35 4.22 -20.15
CA VAL A 215 9.08 3.79 -21.53
C VAL A 215 8.64 2.33 -21.52
N ILE A 216 7.61 2.01 -22.29
CA ILE A 216 7.23 0.62 -22.56
C ILE A 216 8.25 0.02 -23.52
N ASP A 217 9.25 -0.67 -23.00
CA ASP A 217 10.33 -1.25 -23.84
C ASP A 217 9.95 -2.61 -24.46
N GLU A 218 9.08 -3.38 -23.80
CA GLU A 218 8.67 -4.70 -24.25
C GLU A 218 7.19 -4.96 -23.96
N ILE A 219 6.52 -5.68 -24.86
CA ILE A 219 5.16 -6.19 -24.71
C ILE A 219 5.22 -7.71 -24.68
N TYR A 220 4.68 -8.31 -23.62
CA TYR A 220 4.64 -9.78 -23.46
C TYR A 220 3.31 -10.39 -23.89
N ASP A 221 2.24 -9.58 -23.92
CA ASP A 221 0.88 -10.00 -24.26
C ASP A 221 0.20 -8.85 -25.00
N GLU A 222 0.15 -8.97 -26.33
CA GLU A 222 -0.39 -7.93 -27.23
C GLU A 222 -1.88 -7.70 -26.99
N GLU A 223 -2.68 -8.75 -26.76
CA GLU A 223 -4.12 -8.62 -26.54
C GLU A 223 -4.42 -7.80 -25.27
N LYS A 224 -3.70 -8.08 -24.17
CA LYS A 224 -3.87 -7.31 -22.93
C LYS A 224 -3.31 -5.90 -23.05
N ALA A 225 -2.20 -5.72 -23.78
CA ALA A 225 -1.63 -4.40 -24.03
C ALA A 225 -2.61 -3.51 -24.81
N ASP A 226 -3.28 -4.03 -25.84
CA ASP A 226 -4.31 -3.33 -26.60
C ASP A 226 -5.48 -2.90 -25.71
N ILE A 227 -5.96 -3.80 -24.83
CA ILE A 227 -7.02 -3.48 -23.84
C ILE A 227 -6.61 -2.33 -22.93
N PHE A 228 -5.34 -2.29 -22.49
CA PHE A 228 -4.79 -1.21 -21.68
C PHE A 228 -4.33 0.00 -22.49
N SER A 229 -4.42 -0.07 -23.82
CA SER A 229 -3.92 0.94 -24.76
C SER A 229 -2.43 1.26 -24.52
N LEU A 230 -1.65 0.20 -24.34
CA LEU A 230 -0.20 0.24 -24.19
C LEU A 230 0.49 -0.20 -25.48
N PHE A 231 1.57 0.47 -25.87
CA PHE A 231 2.36 0.10 -27.05
C PHE A 231 3.85 0.31 -26.82
N LYS A 232 4.70 -0.45 -27.53
CA LYS A 232 6.15 -0.34 -27.42
C LYS A 232 6.64 1.07 -27.81
N GLY A 233 7.49 1.66 -26.97
CA GLY A 233 8.01 3.02 -27.12
C GLY A 233 7.11 4.12 -26.55
N GLN A 234 5.93 3.76 -26.02
CA GLN A 234 5.04 4.70 -25.33
C GLN A 234 5.66 5.21 -24.04
N ILE A 235 5.45 6.49 -23.76
CA ILE A 235 5.82 7.10 -22.49
C ILE A 235 4.68 6.99 -21.48
N THR A 236 5.01 6.49 -20.30
CA THR A 236 4.12 6.42 -19.15
C THR A 236 4.74 7.15 -17.97
N MET A 237 3.91 7.38 -16.95
CA MET A 237 4.33 7.95 -15.69
C MET A 237 3.81 7.09 -14.56
N MET A 238 4.71 6.62 -13.71
CA MET A 238 4.38 5.84 -12.53
C MET A 238 4.49 6.72 -11.29
N ILE A 239 3.46 6.73 -10.47
CA ILE A 239 3.40 7.46 -9.19
C ILE A 239 3.29 6.43 -8.08
N HIS A 240 4.31 6.36 -7.23
CA HIS A 240 4.32 5.51 -6.05
C HIS A 240 4.30 6.38 -4.79
N SER A 241 3.16 6.36 -4.09
CA SER A 241 2.98 7.09 -2.83
C SER A 241 1.80 6.51 -2.05
N GLY A 242 1.64 6.95 -0.80
CA GLY A 242 0.65 6.44 0.13
C GLY A 242 -0.09 7.52 0.90
N SER A 243 -0.51 7.17 2.12
CA SER A 243 -1.28 8.03 3.02
C SER A 243 -0.41 8.97 3.85
N ARG A 244 0.90 8.96 3.60
CA ARG A 244 1.86 9.91 4.20
C ARG A 244 1.91 9.77 5.73
N GLY A 245 2.12 10.88 6.44
CA GLY A 245 2.19 10.88 7.91
C GLY A 245 0.89 10.43 8.59
N LEU A 246 -0.25 10.53 7.90
CA LEU A 246 -1.57 10.20 8.41
C LEU A 246 -1.72 8.71 8.67
N GLY A 247 -1.55 7.86 7.63
CA GLY A 247 -1.71 6.42 7.80
C GLY A 247 -0.68 5.81 8.73
N TYR A 248 0.56 6.32 8.69
CA TYR A 248 1.59 5.92 9.66
C TYR A 248 1.09 6.12 11.09
N GLN A 249 0.55 7.29 11.40
CA GLN A 249 0.11 7.60 12.75
C GLN A 249 -1.11 6.79 13.15
N ILE A 250 -2.06 6.56 12.23
CA ILE A 250 -3.21 5.69 12.48
C ILE A 250 -2.71 4.27 12.80
N CYS A 251 -1.82 3.70 11.99
CA CYS A 251 -1.27 2.38 12.27
C CYS A 251 -0.57 2.33 13.63
N ASP A 252 0.31 3.30 13.93
CA ASP A 252 1.02 3.38 15.22
C ASP A 252 0.07 3.47 16.43
N ASP A 253 -0.98 4.30 16.33
CA ASP A 253 -1.97 4.48 17.40
C ASP A 253 -2.72 3.18 17.68
N TYR A 254 -3.18 2.49 16.63
CA TYR A 254 -3.95 1.26 16.77
C TYR A 254 -3.09 0.04 17.11
N VAL A 255 -1.85 -0.06 16.63
CA VAL A 255 -0.91 -1.10 17.09
C VAL A 255 -0.75 -1.00 18.61
N LYS A 256 -0.45 0.21 19.13
CA LYS A 256 -0.27 0.43 20.57
C LYS A 256 -1.52 0.09 21.37
N GLY A 257 -2.69 0.49 20.87
CA GLY A 257 -3.97 0.16 21.50
C GLY A 257 -4.31 -1.33 21.47
N MET A 258 -4.00 -2.04 20.38
CA MET A 258 -4.34 -3.44 20.20
C MET A 258 -3.40 -4.42 20.90
N ILE A 259 -2.27 -3.97 21.44
CA ILE A 259 -1.43 -4.82 22.28
C ILE A 259 -2.22 -5.34 23.50
N SER A 260 -3.04 -4.49 24.14
CA SER A 260 -3.88 -4.91 25.27
C SER A 260 -5.09 -5.75 24.84
N CYS A 261 -5.45 -5.72 23.55
CA CYS A 261 -6.51 -6.55 23.00
C CYS A 261 -6.13 -8.03 22.98
N LEU A 262 -4.83 -8.35 22.94
CA LEU A 262 -4.36 -9.74 23.01
C LEU A 262 -4.84 -10.42 24.29
N ASP A 263 -4.63 -9.77 25.44
CA ASP A 263 -5.09 -10.30 26.73
C ASP A 263 -6.61 -10.21 26.85
N LYS A 264 -7.21 -9.07 26.48
CA LYS A 264 -8.66 -8.81 26.59
C LYS A 264 -9.50 -9.86 25.84
N TYR A 265 -9.05 -10.28 24.67
CA TYR A 265 -9.75 -11.23 23.81
C TYR A 265 -9.14 -12.63 23.84
N ASN A 266 -8.20 -12.90 24.75
CA ASN A 266 -7.50 -14.18 24.87
C ASN A 266 -6.88 -14.67 23.54
N ILE A 267 -6.24 -13.75 22.82
CA ILE A 267 -5.57 -14.00 21.55
C ILE A 267 -4.11 -14.33 21.83
N ASN A 268 -3.75 -15.59 21.61
CA ASN A 268 -2.39 -16.09 21.82
C ASN A 268 -1.62 -16.09 20.50
N VAL A 269 -0.68 -15.15 20.37
CA VAL A 269 0.23 -15.02 19.22
C VAL A 269 1.68 -15.08 19.69
N PRO A 270 2.60 -15.64 18.89
CA PRO A 270 4.00 -15.82 19.28
C PRO A 270 4.83 -14.53 19.24
N ASP A 271 4.28 -13.46 18.67
CA ASP A 271 4.92 -12.15 18.54
C ASP A 271 3.94 -11.03 18.88
N ARG A 272 4.33 -10.11 19.76
CA ARG A 272 3.52 -8.95 20.14
C ARG A 272 3.31 -7.96 18.99
N GLN A 273 4.16 -7.99 17.96
CA GLN A 273 3.96 -7.20 16.74
C GLN A 273 2.73 -7.65 15.93
N LEU A 274 2.18 -8.84 16.21
CA LEU A 274 0.89 -9.30 15.70
C LEU A 274 -0.30 -8.76 16.51
N ALA A 275 -0.13 -7.63 17.20
CA ALA A 275 -1.22 -6.93 17.90
C ALA A 275 -2.45 -6.79 17.01
N CYS A 276 -3.59 -7.29 17.49
CA CYS A 276 -4.81 -7.39 16.72
C CYS A 276 -6.05 -7.39 17.63
N ALA A 277 -7.22 -7.16 17.03
CA ALA A 277 -8.51 -7.31 17.70
C ALA A 277 -9.48 -8.08 16.80
N PRO A 278 -10.49 -8.78 17.35
CA PRO A 278 -11.56 -9.36 16.54
C PRO A 278 -12.20 -8.27 15.66
N LEU A 279 -12.40 -8.54 14.38
CA LEU A 279 -12.88 -7.51 13.44
C LEU A 279 -14.20 -6.87 13.91
N ASN A 280 -15.07 -7.68 14.51
CA ASN A 280 -16.38 -7.26 15.00
C ASN A 280 -16.36 -6.53 16.35
N SER A 281 -15.20 -6.43 17.03
CA SER A 281 -15.05 -5.71 18.30
C SER A 281 -15.09 -4.19 18.11
N PRO A 282 -15.30 -3.40 19.18
CA PRO A 282 -15.19 -1.94 19.11
C PRO A 282 -13.85 -1.45 18.54
N GLU A 283 -12.74 -2.05 18.96
CA GLU A 283 -11.38 -1.70 18.52
C GLU A 283 -11.14 -2.09 17.06
N GLY A 284 -11.57 -3.30 16.66
CA GLY A 284 -11.47 -3.77 15.28
C GLY A 284 -12.26 -2.90 14.30
N LYS A 285 -13.52 -2.59 14.64
CA LYS A 285 -14.37 -1.68 13.85
C LYS A 285 -13.82 -0.25 13.81
N SER A 286 -13.31 0.24 14.93
CA SER A 286 -12.70 1.57 15.01
C SER A 286 -11.46 1.66 14.10
N TYR A 287 -10.55 0.68 14.17
CA TYR A 287 -9.38 0.64 13.29
C TYR A 287 -9.77 0.53 11.82
N LEU A 288 -10.71 -0.36 11.47
CA LEU A 288 -11.15 -0.52 10.08
C LEU A 288 -11.66 0.82 9.50
N ARG A 289 -12.45 1.57 10.28
CA ARG A 289 -12.96 2.87 9.85
C ARG A 289 -11.85 3.91 9.68
N ALA A 290 -10.90 3.98 10.61
CA ALA A 290 -9.77 4.90 10.52
C ALA A 290 -8.80 4.54 9.38
N MET A 291 -8.57 3.23 9.16
CA MET A 291 -7.79 2.72 8.03
C MET A 291 -8.44 3.10 6.69
N LYS A 292 -9.77 3.05 6.60
CA LYS A 292 -10.51 3.54 5.43
C LYS A 292 -10.32 5.04 5.19
N CYS A 293 -10.27 5.87 6.24
CA CYS A 293 -9.91 7.29 6.12
C CYS A 293 -8.51 7.48 5.52
N ALA A 294 -7.50 6.73 5.99
CA ALA A 294 -6.16 6.77 5.41
C ALA A 294 -6.10 6.29 3.96
N THR A 295 -6.87 5.25 3.63
CA THR A 295 -6.96 4.72 2.27
C THR A 295 -7.52 5.78 1.32
N ASN A 296 -8.63 6.42 1.69
CA ASN A 296 -9.22 7.54 0.94
C ASN A 296 -8.26 8.71 0.80
N TYR A 297 -7.54 9.05 1.87
CA TYR A 297 -6.50 10.07 1.83
C TYR A 297 -5.37 9.73 0.84
N ALA A 298 -4.91 8.48 0.79
CA ALA A 298 -3.87 8.03 -0.15
C ALA A 298 -4.32 8.13 -1.62
N TRP A 299 -5.56 7.75 -1.94
CA TRP A 299 -6.11 7.93 -3.29
C TRP A 299 -6.22 9.41 -3.67
N THR A 300 -6.67 10.28 -2.76
CA THR A 300 -6.64 11.73 -2.96
C THR A 300 -5.23 12.23 -3.24
N ASN A 301 -4.25 11.79 -2.45
CA ASN A 301 -2.86 12.20 -2.64
C ASN A 301 -2.35 11.83 -4.04
N ARG A 302 -2.56 10.58 -4.49
CA ARG A 302 -2.16 10.13 -5.83
C ARG A 302 -2.93 10.85 -6.94
N GLN A 303 -4.21 11.16 -6.74
CA GLN A 303 -5.01 11.96 -7.69
C GLN A 303 -4.45 13.37 -7.85
N CYS A 304 -4.12 14.02 -6.74
CA CYS A 304 -3.47 15.34 -6.73
C CYS A 304 -2.08 15.31 -7.39
N LEU A 305 -1.24 14.32 -7.07
CA LEU A 305 0.07 14.15 -7.69
C LEU A 305 -0.03 13.97 -9.21
N MET A 306 -0.97 13.15 -9.66
CA MET A 306 -1.22 12.96 -11.09
C MET A 306 -1.61 14.27 -11.77
N HIS A 307 -2.51 15.05 -11.17
CA HIS A 307 -2.91 16.33 -11.72
C HIS A 307 -1.74 17.30 -11.84
N LEU A 308 -0.94 17.45 -10.78
CA LEU A 308 0.24 18.33 -10.79
C LEU A 308 1.24 17.89 -11.88
N ALA A 309 1.48 16.59 -12.00
CA ALA A 309 2.40 16.07 -12.98
C ALA A 309 1.86 16.22 -14.41
N ARG A 310 0.56 15.99 -14.63
CA ARG A 310 -0.11 16.28 -15.91
C ARG A 310 0.14 17.73 -16.33
N ASN A 311 -0.11 18.69 -15.44
CA ASN A 311 0.11 20.12 -15.76
C ASN A 311 1.57 20.42 -16.16
N VAL A 312 2.54 19.68 -15.61
CA VAL A 312 3.96 19.82 -16.02
C VAL A 312 4.17 19.27 -17.42
N PHE A 313 3.65 18.08 -17.72
CA PHE A 313 3.70 17.51 -19.08
C PHE A 313 3.05 18.46 -20.10
N GLU A 314 1.86 18.98 -19.79
CA GLU A 314 1.14 19.87 -20.70
C GLU A 314 1.95 21.14 -21.03
N LYS A 315 2.61 21.73 -20.01
CA LYS A 315 3.49 22.89 -20.19
C LYS A 315 4.76 22.57 -20.99
N VAL A 316 5.36 21.41 -20.76
CA VAL A 316 6.62 21.03 -21.42
C VAL A 316 6.39 20.64 -22.88
N PHE A 317 5.26 20.00 -23.19
CA PHE A 317 4.96 19.49 -24.54
C PHE A 317 3.98 20.35 -25.34
N ASN A 318 3.29 21.30 -24.72
CA ASN A 318 2.19 22.09 -25.31
C ASN A 318 1.08 21.21 -25.92
N LYS A 319 0.71 20.13 -25.21
CA LYS A 319 -0.34 19.15 -25.55
C LYS A 319 -1.16 18.85 -24.29
N SER A 320 -2.43 18.46 -24.42
CA SER A 320 -3.33 18.12 -23.28
C SER A 320 -3.64 16.63 -23.23
#